data_AF-A0A1I7G072-F1
#
_entry.id   AF-A0A1I7G072-F1
#
_cell.length_a   1.000
_cell.length_b   1.000
_cell.length_c   1.000
_cell.angle_alpha   90.00
_cell.angle_beta   90.00
_cell.angle_gamma   90.00
#
_symmetry.space_group_name_H-M   'P 1'
#
loop_
_entity.id
_entity.type
_entity.pdbx_description
1 polymer ?
#
loop_
_entity_poly.entity_id
_entity_poly.type
_entity_poly.pdbx_seq_one_letter_code
_entity_poly.pdbx_strand_id
1 'polypeptide(L)'
;MLITTLSCSENQMNPRELEDWNFVKKSNNYLDCITFIRKYPNTTKFDSVLQQYERQKELSMPTIADCFQNCASFTIDSSGTIFYEDKVTSLDTIFPVLMHFIINKENELHLPDKFTTIDLENVKRSYSKAAFIVYYHNNQGKQLQRVTRSISGAFNFYRNYLSNSWYGEDYVNLDSEHRYFMDKLLQYRIRLERQNKIPVPPPPPPEF
;
A
#
# COMPACT_ATOMS: atom_id res chain seq x y z
N MET A 1 -47.96 12.27 -10.80
CA MET A 1 -46.68 12.58 -10.13
C MET A 1 -45.96 11.26 -9.94
N LEU A 2 -45.05 10.92 -10.88
CA LEU A 2 -44.31 9.66 -10.89
C LEU A 2 -43.03 9.86 -10.07
N ILE A 3 -42.94 9.19 -8.93
CA ILE A 3 -41.71 9.13 -8.12
C ILE A 3 -40.85 8.02 -8.74
N THR A 4 -39.91 8.40 -9.60
CA THR A 4 -38.82 7.52 -10.02
C THR A 4 -37.87 7.33 -8.84
N THR A 5 -37.97 6.17 -8.19
CA THR A 5 -36.95 5.71 -7.24
C THR A 5 -35.68 5.38 -8.00
N LEU A 6 -34.66 6.24 -7.91
CA LEU A 6 -33.28 5.86 -8.21
C LEU A 6 -32.89 4.74 -7.25
N SER A 7 -32.88 3.49 -7.72
CA SER A 7 -32.16 2.45 -6.99
C SER A 7 -30.67 2.75 -7.15
N CYS A 8 -30.01 3.05 -6.03
CA CYS A 8 -28.55 2.96 -5.98
C CYS A 8 -28.20 1.52 -6.33
N SER A 9 -27.57 1.31 -7.49
CA SER A 9 -27.00 0.01 -7.82
C SER A 9 -26.05 -0.38 -6.69
N GLU A 10 -26.35 -1.46 -5.98
CA GLU A 10 -25.41 -2.07 -5.06
C GLU A 10 -24.08 -2.26 -5.80
N ASN A 11 -22.99 -1.73 -5.22
CA ASN A 11 -21.63 -1.95 -5.71
C ASN A 11 -21.32 -3.45 -5.68
N GLN A 12 -21.73 -4.17 -6.72
CA GLN A 12 -21.43 -5.57 -6.87
C GLN A 12 -19.93 -5.70 -7.13
N MET A 13 -19.28 -6.44 -6.24
CA MET A 13 -17.88 -6.79 -6.35
C MET A 13 -17.64 -7.51 -7.68
N ASN A 14 -16.57 -7.16 -8.40
CA ASN A 14 -16.29 -7.85 -9.65
C ASN A 14 -15.96 -9.33 -9.37
N PRO A 15 -16.23 -10.26 -10.30
CA PRO A 15 -16.07 -11.69 -10.05
C PRO A 15 -14.66 -12.12 -9.62
N ARG A 16 -13.61 -11.47 -10.15
CA ARG A 16 -12.21 -11.78 -9.80
C ARG A 16 -11.87 -11.33 -8.38
N GLU A 17 -12.35 -10.16 -7.97
CA GLU A 17 -12.19 -9.67 -6.60
C GLU A 17 -12.93 -10.57 -5.61
N LEU A 18 -14.12 -11.07 -5.97
CA LEU A 18 -14.86 -12.03 -5.15
C LEU A 18 -14.13 -13.36 -5.00
N GLU A 19 -13.55 -13.87 -6.09
CA GLU A 19 -12.72 -15.08 -6.07
C GLU A 19 -11.50 -14.92 -5.17
N ASP A 20 -10.73 -13.85 -5.36
CA ASP A 20 -9.56 -13.54 -4.53
C ASP A 20 -9.95 -13.34 -3.05
N TRP A 21 -11.10 -12.72 -2.78
CA TRP A 21 -11.60 -12.56 -1.41
C TRP A 21 -11.95 -13.92 -0.78
N ASN A 22 -12.60 -14.80 -1.53
CA ASN A 22 -12.94 -16.15 -1.06
C ASN A 22 -11.69 -16.98 -0.78
N PHE A 23 -10.61 -16.78 -1.54
CA PHE A 23 -9.30 -17.36 -1.26
C PHE A 23 -8.72 -16.81 0.04
N VAL A 24 -8.62 -15.48 0.17
CA VAL A 24 -8.06 -14.81 1.37
C VAL A 24 -8.79 -15.26 2.63
N LYS A 25 -10.12 -15.32 2.60
CA LYS A 25 -10.96 -15.74 3.74
C LYS A 25 -10.59 -17.12 4.31
N LYS A 26 -10.09 -18.02 3.46
CA LYS A 26 -9.69 -19.39 3.83
C LYS A 26 -8.20 -19.53 4.11
N SER A 27 -7.40 -18.55 3.71
CA SER A 27 -5.95 -18.56 3.96
C SER A 27 -5.65 -18.37 5.45
N ASN A 28 -4.50 -18.88 5.89
CA ASN A 28 -3.90 -18.60 7.19
C ASN A 28 -2.69 -17.66 7.09
N ASN A 29 -2.35 -17.20 5.89
CA ASN A 29 -1.21 -16.33 5.64
C ASN A 29 -1.65 -14.86 5.58
N TYR A 30 -1.17 -14.05 6.53
CA TYR A 30 -1.48 -12.62 6.59
C TYR A 30 -0.99 -11.85 5.35
N LEU A 31 0.01 -12.37 4.61
CA LEU A 31 0.50 -11.75 3.38
C LEU A 31 -0.54 -11.82 2.25
N ASP A 32 -1.47 -12.78 2.28
CA ASP A 32 -2.55 -12.86 1.30
C ASP A 32 -3.54 -11.70 1.51
N CYS A 33 -3.81 -11.32 2.77
CA CYS A 33 -4.59 -10.13 3.10
C CYS A 33 -3.93 -8.85 2.58
N ILE A 34 -2.61 -8.71 2.76
CA ILE A 34 -1.85 -7.57 2.23
C ILE A 34 -1.91 -7.53 0.70
N THR A 35 -1.71 -8.67 0.05
CA THR A 35 -1.79 -8.78 -1.41
C THR A 35 -3.16 -8.36 -1.92
N PHE A 36 -4.24 -8.78 -1.24
CA PHE A 36 -5.60 -8.39 -1.56
C PHE A 36 -5.82 -6.88 -1.40
N ILE A 37 -5.41 -6.27 -0.29
CA ILE A 37 -5.52 -4.82 -0.06
C ILE A 37 -4.80 -4.03 -1.14
N ARG A 38 -3.59 -4.46 -1.53
CA ARG A 38 -2.80 -3.80 -2.58
C ARG A 38 -3.49 -3.89 -3.95
N LYS A 39 -4.06 -5.05 -4.28
CA LYS A 39 -4.74 -5.32 -5.55
C LYS A 39 -6.10 -4.61 -5.65
N TYR A 40 -6.86 -4.56 -4.55
CA TYR A 40 -8.21 -3.99 -4.49
C TYR A 40 -8.33 -2.94 -3.37
N PRO A 41 -7.62 -1.80 -3.44
CA PRO A 41 -7.64 -0.80 -2.37
C PRO A 41 -9.00 -0.12 -2.19
N ASN A 42 -9.90 -0.23 -3.17
CA ASN A 42 -11.26 0.31 -3.14
C ASN A 42 -12.32 -0.72 -2.73
N THR A 43 -11.91 -1.93 -2.34
CA THR A 43 -12.83 -3.02 -1.99
C THR A 43 -13.80 -2.62 -0.87
N THR A 44 -15.05 -3.06 -0.98
CA THR A 44 -16.04 -2.95 0.10
C THR A 44 -15.76 -3.91 1.25
N LYS A 45 -14.81 -4.84 1.09
CA LYS A 45 -14.38 -5.81 2.11
C LYS A 45 -13.16 -5.35 2.91
N PHE A 46 -12.75 -4.09 2.77
CA PHE A 46 -11.51 -3.60 3.36
C PHE A 46 -11.43 -3.88 4.87
N ASP A 47 -12.47 -3.52 5.63
CA ASP A 47 -12.51 -3.76 7.07
C ASP A 47 -12.50 -5.26 7.42
N SER A 48 -13.18 -6.10 6.63
CA SER A 48 -13.18 -7.55 6.84
C SER A 48 -11.80 -8.16 6.60
N VAL A 49 -11.09 -7.71 5.57
CA VAL A 49 -9.71 -8.13 5.26
C VAL A 49 -8.75 -7.64 6.34
N LEU A 50 -8.94 -6.42 6.85
CA LEU A 50 -8.12 -5.86 7.91
C LEU A 50 -8.25 -6.66 9.23
N GLN A 51 -9.49 -6.99 9.63
CA GLN A 51 -9.73 -7.83 10.81
C GLN A 51 -9.08 -9.21 10.66
N GLN A 52 -9.16 -9.80 9.47
CA GLN A 52 -8.53 -11.07 9.19
C GLN A 52 -7.00 -10.99 9.23
N TYR A 53 -6.44 -9.93 8.64
CA TYR A 53 -5.00 -9.63 8.68
C TYR A 53 -4.49 -9.57 10.11
N GLU A 54 -5.15 -8.80 10.98
CA GLU A 54 -4.76 -8.65 12.38
C GLU A 54 -4.81 -9.98 13.13
N ARG A 55 -5.91 -10.73 12.99
CA ARG A 55 -6.05 -12.05 13.60
C ARG A 55 -4.95 -13.01 13.18
N GLN A 56 -4.59 -13.05 11.90
CA GLN A 56 -3.54 -13.93 11.38
C GLN A 56 -2.14 -13.47 11.79
N LYS A 57 -1.92 -12.16 11.83
CA LYS A 57 -0.65 -11.56 12.24
C LYS A 57 -0.35 -11.85 13.70
N GLU A 58 -1.35 -11.77 14.59
CA GLU A 58 -1.20 -12.12 16.02
C GLU A 58 -0.82 -13.60 16.23
N LEU A 59 -1.28 -14.49 15.36
CA LEU A 59 -0.95 -15.92 15.38
C LEU A 59 0.41 -16.25 14.72
N SER A 60 0.99 -15.29 14.00
CA SER A 60 2.26 -15.46 13.32
C SER A 60 3.40 -14.98 14.22
N MET A 61 4.54 -15.69 14.22
CA MET A 61 5.75 -15.19 14.89
C MET A 61 6.11 -13.81 14.31
N PRO A 62 6.53 -12.84 15.14
CA PRO A 62 6.91 -11.52 14.67
C PRO A 62 8.00 -11.68 13.62
N THR A 63 7.68 -11.32 12.39
CA THR A 63 8.68 -11.23 11.34
C THR A 63 9.49 -9.97 11.64
N ILE A 64 10.76 -10.13 12.01
CA ILE A 64 11.74 -9.05 12.10
C ILE A 64 12.07 -8.62 10.67
N ALA A 65 11.07 -8.11 9.95
CA ALA A 65 11.27 -7.35 8.73
C ALA A 65 11.33 -5.89 9.17
N ASP A 66 12.49 -5.51 9.70
CA ASP A 66 12.73 -4.13 10.06
C ASP A 66 12.84 -3.32 8.77
N CYS A 67 12.12 -2.22 8.76
CA CYS A 67 12.17 -1.27 7.68
C CYS A 67 13.31 -0.32 8.06
N PHE A 68 14.53 -0.63 7.61
CA PHE A 68 15.69 0.24 7.78
C PHE A 68 15.50 1.53 6.94
N GLN A 69 16.55 2.07 6.33
CA GLN A 69 16.56 3.38 5.64
C GLN A 69 15.70 3.48 4.35
N ASN A 70 14.95 2.43 4.00
CA ASN A 70 14.30 2.28 2.69
C ASN A 70 12.77 2.38 2.72
N CYS A 71 12.22 2.93 3.80
CA CYS A 71 10.80 2.86 4.08
C CYS A 71 10.21 4.21 4.41
N ALA A 72 9.02 4.46 3.87
CA ALA A 72 8.21 5.59 4.26
C ALA A 72 7.17 5.17 5.29
N SER A 73 6.92 6.04 6.25
CA SER A 73 5.95 5.86 7.31
C SER A 73 4.75 6.79 7.11
N PHE A 74 3.57 6.21 7.23
CA PHE A 74 2.33 6.92 7.42
C PHE A 74 1.84 6.68 8.83
N THR A 75 1.38 7.72 9.51
CA THR A 75 0.71 7.60 10.80
C THR A 75 -0.69 8.19 10.69
N ILE A 76 -1.69 7.43 11.11
CA ILE A 76 -3.08 7.89 11.23
C ILE A 76 -3.39 7.95 12.72
N ASP A 77 -3.46 9.16 13.26
CA ASP A 77 -3.71 9.36 14.68
C ASP A 77 -5.15 8.99 15.08
N SER A 78 -5.46 9.12 16.37
CA SER A 78 -6.80 8.82 16.90
C SER A 78 -7.89 9.77 16.38
N SER A 79 -7.52 10.97 15.92
CA SER A 79 -8.44 11.93 15.29
C SER A 79 -8.69 11.64 13.80
N GLY A 80 -7.89 10.75 13.20
CA GLY A 80 -7.91 10.47 11.77
C GLY A 80 -7.05 11.43 10.95
N THR A 81 -6.22 12.25 11.60
CA THR A 81 -5.20 13.08 10.94
C THR A 81 -4.10 12.19 10.41
N ILE A 82 -3.66 12.47 9.18
CA ILE A 82 -2.67 11.68 8.46
C ILE A 82 -1.33 12.43 8.49
N PHE A 83 -0.29 11.71 8.89
CA PHE A 83 1.08 12.16 8.88
C PHE A 83 1.87 11.30 7.89
N TYR A 84 2.78 11.93 7.15
CA TYR A 84 3.80 11.27 6.34
C TYR A 84 5.16 11.74 6.84
N GLU A 85 6.01 10.81 7.28
CA GLU A 85 7.32 11.16 7.90
C GLU A 85 7.17 12.26 8.96
N ASP A 86 6.25 12.05 9.91
CA ASP A 86 5.90 12.96 11.02
C ASP A 86 5.35 14.35 10.63
N LYS A 87 5.08 14.60 9.35
CA LYS A 87 4.48 15.85 8.88
C LYS A 87 3.01 15.66 8.55
N VAL A 88 2.15 16.53 9.08
CA VAL A 88 0.73 16.59 8.72
C VAL A 88 0.61 16.75 7.21
N THR A 89 -0.17 15.88 6.58
CA THR A 89 -0.34 15.88 5.13
C THR A 89 -1.79 15.67 4.73
N SER A 90 -2.17 16.24 3.58
CA SER A 90 -3.37 15.82 2.85
C SER A 90 -3.03 14.69 1.89
N LEU A 91 -3.96 13.76 1.69
CA LEU A 91 -3.83 12.75 0.64
C LEU A 91 -3.93 13.34 -0.77
N ASP A 92 -4.54 14.52 -0.92
CA ASP A 92 -4.62 15.20 -2.23
C ASP A 92 -3.25 15.75 -2.67
N THR A 93 -2.34 15.99 -1.72
CA THR A 93 -1.01 16.57 -1.95
C THR A 93 0.12 15.56 -1.79
N ILE A 94 -0.17 14.33 -1.34
CA ILE A 94 0.88 13.35 -1.05
C ILE A 94 1.41 12.63 -2.30
N PHE A 95 0.65 12.65 -3.40
CA PHE A 95 1.01 11.89 -4.59
C PHE A 95 2.38 12.29 -5.19
N PRO A 96 2.71 13.59 -5.39
CA PRO A 96 4.04 13.97 -5.85
C PRO A 96 5.16 13.55 -4.90
N VAL A 97 4.91 13.58 -3.59
CA VAL A 97 5.86 13.14 -2.56
C VAL A 97 6.13 11.65 -2.66
N LEU A 98 5.08 10.84 -2.80
CA LEU A 98 5.20 9.40 -3.04
C LEU A 98 5.95 9.08 -4.33
N MET A 99 5.69 9.84 -5.40
CA MET A 99 6.37 9.62 -6.67
C MET A 99 7.85 9.96 -6.58
N HIS A 100 8.22 11.08 -5.94
CA HIS A 100 9.62 11.41 -5.69
C HIS A 100 10.32 10.32 -4.87
N PHE A 101 9.67 9.86 -3.78
CA PHE A 101 10.17 8.76 -2.94
C PHE A 101 10.37 7.46 -3.73
N ILE A 102 9.37 6.99 -4.47
CA ILE A 102 9.46 5.73 -5.23
C ILE A 102 10.49 5.83 -6.38
N ILE A 103 10.51 6.96 -7.10
CA ILE A 103 11.39 7.14 -8.25
C ILE A 103 12.83 7.35 -7.82
N ASN A 104 13.14 7.96 -6.67
CA ASN A 104 14.50 8.19 -6.17
C ASN A 104 15.51 8.46 -7.31
N LYS A 105 15.24 9.49 -8.13
CA LYS A 105 15.92 9.68 -9.42
C LYS A 105 17.41 9.94 -9.23
N GLU A 106 17.75 10.69 -8.18
CA GLU A 106 19.12 11.12 -7.86
C GLU A 106 19.86 10.09 -6.98
N ASN A 107 19.24 8.92 -6.71
CA ASN A 107 19.81 7.85 -5.90
C ASN A 107 20.26 8.33 -4.50
N GLU A 108 19.38 9.09 -3.85
CA GLU A 108 19.60 9.63 -2.52
C GLU A 108 19.56 8.51 -1.48
N LEU A 109 20.53 8.51 -0.55
CA LEU A 109 20.75 7.42 0.42
C LEU A 109 19.60 7.21 1.41
N HIS A 110 18.78 8.23 1.65
CA HIS A 110 17.65 8.17 2.58
C HIS A 110 16.33 7.81 1.89
N LEU A 111 16.37 7.54 0.59
CA LEU A 111 15.25 7.12 -0.23
C LEU A 111 15.42 5.64 -0.62
N PRO A 112 14.36 4.96 -1.08
CA PRO A 112 14.41 3.54 -1.38
C PRO A 112 15.49 3.15 -2.38
N ASP A 113 16.19 2.06 -2.07
CA ASP A 113 17.15 1.43 -2.96
C ASP A 113 16.62 1.15 -4.37
N LYS A 114 17.55 1.26 -5.32
CA LYS A 114 17.36 0.85 -6.71
C LYS A 114 17.89 -0.56 -6.95
N PHE A 115 17.00 -1.43 -7.41
CA PHE A 115 17.32 -2.76 -7.88
C PHE A 115 17.63 -2.73 -9.37
N THR A 116 18.49 -3.64 -9.83
CA THR A 116 18.73 -3.85 -11.25
C THR A 116 18.18 -5.20 -11.70
N THR A 117 17.70 -5.27 -12.93
CA THR A 117 17.26 -6.51 -13.59
C THR A 117 17.64 -6.48 -15.06
N ILE A 118 17.55 -7.63 -15.73
CA ILE A 118 17.67 -7.75 -17.18
C ILE A 118 16.26 -8.01 -17.69
N ASP A 119 15.78 -7.19 -18.62
CA ASP A 119 14.44 -7.33 -19.19
C ASP A 119 14.36 -8.38 -20.30
N LEU A 120 13.17 -8.52 -20.90
CA LEU A 120 12.91 -9.48 -21.99
C LEU A 120 13.67 -9.13 -23.29
N GLU A 121 14.18 -7.90 -23.40
CA GLU A 121 15.00 -7.41 -24.52
C GLU A 121 16.51 -7.52 -24.23
N ASN A 122 16.89 -8.17 -23.12
CA ASN A 122 18.26 -8.26 -22.61
C ASN A 122 18.90 -6.91 -22.23
N VAL A 123 18.09 -5.90 -21.90
CA VAL A 123 18.56 -4.59 -21.45
C VAL A 123 18.61 -4.55 -19.92
N LYS A 124 19.70 -4.02 -19.37
CA LYS A 124 19.82 -3.78 -17.93
C LYS A 124 18.93 -2.60 -17.53
N ARG A 125 17.93 -2.84 -16.68
CA ARG A 125 16.98 -1.83 -16.20
C ARG A 125 17.11 -1.63 -14.69
N SER A 126 16.70 -0.46 -14.21
CA SER A 126 16.68 -0.09 -12.78
C SER A 126 15.27 0.23 -12.31
N TYR A 127 14.91 -0.25 -11.11
CA TYR A 127 13.58 -0.06 -10.52
C TYR A 127 13.64 -0.03 -8.99
N SER A 128 12.60 0.52 -8.35
CA SER A 128 12.45 0.53 -6.89
C SER A 128 11.40 -0.47 -6.41
N LYS A 129 11.64 -1.07 -5.25
CA LYS A 129 10.66 -1.85 -4.47
C LYS A 129 10.35 -1.15 -3.15
N ALA A 130 10.05 0.15 -3.21
CA ALA A 130 9.79 0.96 -2.04
C ALA A 130 8.80 0.28 -1.06
N ALA A 131 9.07 0.48 0.23
CA ALA A 131 8.33 -0.14 1.31
C ALA A 131 7.62 0.94 2.14
N PHE A 132 6.44 0.60 2.65
CA PHE A 132 5.60 1.51 3.40
C PHE A 132 5.19 0.84 4.71
N ILE A 133 5.27 1.57 5.81
CA ILE A 133 4.60 1.22 7.06
C ILE A 133 3.46 2.19 7.27
N VAL A 134 2.28 1.66 7.57
CA VAL A 134 1.12 2.48 7.94
C VAL A 134 0.71 2.14 9.35
N TYR A 135 0.98 3.07 10.26
CA TYR A 135 0.51 3.06 11.63
C TYR A 135 -0.91 3.62 11.69
N TYR A 136 -1.81 2.95 12.41
CA TYR A 136 -3.19 3.40 12.55
C TYR A 136 -3.79 3.05 13.90
N HIS A 137 -4.67 3.91 14.40
CA HIS A 137 -5.50 3.62 15.58
C HIS A 137 -6.78 2.87 15.23
N ASN A 138 -7.42 2.31 16.26
CA ASN A 138 -8.75 1.70 16.14
C ASN A 138 -9.76 2.66 15.49
N ASN A 139 -10.71 2.10 14.75
CA ASN A 139 -11.77 2.84 14.03
C ASN A 139 -11.30 3.74 12.89
N GLN A 140 -10.01 3.71 12.52
CA GLN A 140 -9.47 4.49 11.40
C GLN A 140 -9.46 3.73 10.06
N GLY A 141 -10.27 2.67 9.92
CA GLY A 141 -10.32 1.83 8.71
C GLY A 141 -10.55 2.63 7.42
N LYS A 142 -11.41 3.65 7.46
CA LYS A 142 -11.64 4.56 6.32
C LYS A 142 -10.38 5.34 5.92
N GLN A 143 -9.67 5.93 6.88
CA GLN A 143 -8.45 6.67 6.58
C GLN A 143 -7.32 5.73 6.13
N LEU A 144 -7.23 4.56 6.76
CA LEU A 144 -6.29 3.52 6.37
C LEU A 144 -6.52 3.11 4.91
N GLN A 145 -7.76 2.87 4.52
CA GLN A 145 -8.13 2.56 3.14
C GLN A 145 -7.72 3.67 2.16
N ARG A 146 -7.91 4.94 2.55
CA ARG A 146 -7.51 6.08 1.72
C ARG A 146 -5.98 6.18 1.57
N VAL A 147 -5.22 5.91 2.63
CA VAL A 147 -3.74 5.84 2.57
C VAL A 147 -3.30 4.69 1.67
N THR A 148 -3.81 3.47 1.88
CA THR A 148 -3.43 2.31 1.04
C THR A 148 -3.79 2.52 -0.42
N ARG A 149 -4.92 3.19 -0.70
CA ARG A 149 -5.32 3.59 -2.05
C ARG A 149 -4.34 4.57 -2.69
N SER A 150 -3.88 5.55 -1.93
CA SER A 150 -2.90 6.54 -2.42
C SER A 150 -1.56 5.86 -2.76
N ILE A 151 -1.10 4.94 -1.91
CA ILE A 151 0.10 4.12 -2.16
C ILE A 151 -0.09 3.24 -3.40
N SER A 152 -1.21 2.50 -3.51
CA SER A 152 -1.52 1.71 -4.71
C SER A 152 -1.56 2.56 -5.98
N GLY A 153 -2.16 3.76 -5.90
CA GLY A 153 -2.22 4.71 -7.00
C GLY A 153 -0.83 5.15 -7.46
N ALA A 154 0.05 5.50 -6.52
CA ALA A 154 1.44 5.86 -6.82
C ALA A 154 2.20 4.71 -7.51
N PHE A 155 2.03 3.46 -7.07
CA PHE A 155 2.66 2.32 -7.76
C PHE A 155 2.06 1.99 -9.11
N ASN A 156 0.76 2.18 -9.31
CA ASN A 156 0.15 2.03 -10.62
C ASN A 156 0.70 3.07 -11.60
N PHE A 157 0.87 4.32 -11.15
CA PHE A 157 1.53 5.35 -11.94
C PHE A 157 2.99 5.01 -12.21
N TYR A 158 3.74 4.59 -11.19
CA TYR A 158 5.14 4.18 -11.34
C TYR A 158 5.31 3.00 -12.31
N ARG A 159 4.38 2.05 -12.31
CA ARG A 159 4.33 0.95 -13.28
C ARG A 159 4.15 1.48 -14.70
N ASN A 160 3.24 2.44 -14.91
CA ASN A 160 3.07 3.06 -16.23
C ASN A 160 4.30 3.85 -16.66
N TYR A 161 4.89 4.62 -15.73
CA TYR A 161 6.13 5.36 -15.96
C TYR A 161 7.27 4.44 -16.42
N LEU A 162 7.49 3.31 -15.73
CA LEU A 162 8.51 2.36 -16.13
C LEU A 162 8.17 1.65 -17.45
N SER A 163 6.91 1.31 -17.68
CA SER A 163 6.46 0.72 -18.95
C SER A 163 6.81 1.62 -20.13
N ASN A 164 6.44 2.91 -20.04
CA ASN A 164 6.72 3.88 -21.07
C ASN A 164 8.24 4.11 -21.23
N SER A 165 8.96 4.20 -20.11
CA SER A 165 10.42 4.38 -20.13
C SER A 165 11.19 3.18 -20.70
N TRP A 166 10.70 1.95 -20.52
CA TRP A 166 11.42 0.74 -20.92
C TRP A 166 11.04 0.29 -22.33
N TYR A 167 9.75 0.36 -22.66
CA TYR A 167 9.18 -0.23 -23.86
C TYR A 167 8.48 0.80 -24.77
N GLY A 168 8.43 2.08 -24.39
CA GLY A 168 7.77 3.13 -25.19
C GLY A 168 6.24 3.09 -25.15
N GLU A 169 5.64 2.19 -24.36
CA GLU A 169 4.19 1.96 -24.32
C GLU A 169 3.62 2.11 -22.91
N ASP A 170 2.34 2.49 -22.82
CA ASP A 170 1.60 2.44 -21.57
C ASP A 170 1.41 1.00 -21.09
N TYR A 171 1.41 0.81 -19.77
CA TYR A 171 1.31 -0.52 -19.14
C TYR A 171 0.05 -1.29 -19.59
N VAL A 172 -1.04 -0.57 -19.87
CA VAL A 172 -2.29 -1.16 -20.32
C VAL A 172 -2.22 -1.71 -21.75
N ASN A 173 -1.23 -1.28 -22.54
CA ASN A 173 -1.05 -1.68 -23.93
C ASN A 173 0.04 -2.75 -24.11
N LEU A 174 0.90 -2.95 -23.12
CA LEU A 174 1.90 -4.03 -23.12
C LEU A 174 1.26 -5.40 -23.42
N ASP A 175 1.98 -6.22 -24.17
CA ASP A 175 1.63 -7.63 -24.33
C ASP A 175 1.66 -8.39 -22.99
N SER A 176 1.19 -9.64 -23.03
CA SER A 176 1.07 -10.47 -21.83
C SER A 176 2.41 -10.77 -21.16
N GLU A 177 3.50 -10.91 -21.90
CA GLU A 177 4.81 -11.27 -21.35
C GLU A 177 5.44 -10.08 -20.63
N HIS A 178 5.47 -8.91 -21.28
CA HIS A 178 5.97 -7.66 -20.71
C HIS A 178 5.14 -7.25 -19.48
N ARG A 179 3.81 -7.37 -19.56
CA ARG A 179 2.93 -7.08 -18.43
C ARG A 179 3.21 -7.99 -17.23
N TYR A 180 3.33 -9.29 -17.47
CA TYR A 180 3.64 -10.27 -16.44
C TYR A 180 5.01 -10.03 -15.79
N PHE A 181 6.02 -9.69 -16.60
CA PHE A 181 7.34 -9.32 -16.13
C PHE A 181 7.28 -8.10 -15.20
N MET A 182 6.58 -7.05 -15.62
CA MET A 182 6.37 -5.82 -14.82
C MET A 182 5.64 -6.09 -13.51
N ASP A 183 4.60 -6.93 -13.52
CA ASP A 183 3.83 -7.29 -12.33
C ASP A 183 4.65 -8.07 -11.31
N LYS A 184 5.57 -8.92 -11.79
CA LYS A 184 6.52 -9.64 -10.92
C LYS A 184 7.53 -8.70 -10.27
N LEU A 185 8.03 -7.71 -11.01
CA LEU A 185 9.05 -6.80 -10.49
C LEU A 185 8.49 -5.81 -9.47
N LEU A 186 7.31 -5.25 -9.74
CA LEU A 186 6.77 -4.10 -9.02
C LEU A 186 5.86 -4.48 -7.85
N GLN A 187 6.23 -5.55 -7.17
CA GLN A 187 5.59 -5.96 -5.92
C GLN A 187 6.11 -5.12 -4.75
N TYR A 188 5.52 -3.96 -4.56
CA TYR A 188 5.79 -3.10 -3.41
C TYR A 188 5.38 -3.72 -2.08
N ARG A 189 5.96 -3.25 -0.99
CA ARG A 189 5.67 -3.77 0.35
C ARG A 189 4.86 -2.75 1.13
N ILE A 190 3.78 -3.20 1.76
CA ILE A 190 3.05 -2.40 2.73
C ILE A 190 2.86 -3.24 3.99
N ARG A 191 3.19 -2.64 5.13
CA ARG A 191 3.05 -3.22 6.46
C ARG A 191 2.05 -2.37 7.23
N LEU A 192 1.05 -3.01 7.82
CA LEU A 192 -0.01 -2.32 8.56
C LEU A 192 0.21 -2.58 10.05
N GLU A 193 0.32 -1.51 10.83
CA GLU A 193 0.62 -1.57 12.26
C GLU A 193 -0.48 -0.88 13.07
N ARG A 194 -1.26 -1.67 13.81
CA ARG A 194 -2.25 -1.13 14.73
C ARG A 194 -1.54 -0.57 15.96
N GLN A 195 -1.74 0.72 16.25
CA GLN A 195 -1.24 1.36 17.46
C GLN A 195 -2.21 1.09 18.63
N ASN A 196 -1.82 0.14 19.48
CA ASN A 196 -2.61 -0.30 20.64
C ASN A 196 -2.36 0.55 21.91
N LYS A 197 -1.48 1.56 21.87
CA LYS A 197 -1.11 2.34 23.06
C LYS A 197 -1.16 3.85 22.80
N ILE A 198 -1.89 4.56 23.66
CA ILE A 198 -1.55 5.93 24.03
C ILE A 198 -0.15 5.84 24.66
N PRO A 199 0.87 6.59 24.21
CA PRO A 199 2.15 6.59 24.91
C PRO A 199 1.89 6.96 26.37
N VAL A 200 2.25 6.08 27.29
CA VAL A 200 2.19 6.39 28.72
C VAL A 200 3.12 7.60 28.90
N PRO A 201 2.64 8.73 29.45
CA PRO A 201 3.51 9.87 29.68
C PRO A 201 4.72 9.42 30.49
N PRO A 202 5.93 9.93 30.19
CA PRO A 202 7.09 9.61 31.00
C PRO A 202 6.78 9.94 32.47
N PRO A 203 7.26 9.13 33.42
CA PRO A 203 7.07 9.44 34.83
C PRO A 203 7.62 10.84 35.12
N PRO A 204 6.98 11.62 36.01
CA PRO A 204 7.51 12.91 36.41
C PRO A 204 8.95 12.76 36.91
N PRO A 205 9.82 13.76 36.70
CA PRO A 205 11.18 13.75 37.24
C PRO A 205 11.15 13.51 38.76
N PRO A 206 12.15 12.81 39.33
CA PRO A 206 12.28 12.71 40.79
C PRO A 206 12.30 14.12 41.41
N GLU A 207 11.53 14.34 42.46
CA GLU A 207 11.68 15.54 43.29
C GLU A 207 13.07 15.48 43.94
N PHE A 208 13.91 16.46 43.63
CA PHE A 208 15.25 16.63 44.21
C PHE A 208 15.19 17.34 45.55
#